data_AF-V5GK10-F1
#
_entry.id   AF-V5GK10-F1
#
_cell.length_a   1.000
_cell.length_b   1.000
_cell.length_c   1.000
_cell.angle_alpha   90.00
_cell.angle_beta   90.00
_cell.angle_gamma   90.00
#
_symmetry.space_group_name_H-M   'P 1'
#
loop_
_entity.id
_entity.type
_entity.pdbx_description
1 polymer ?
#
loop_
_entity_poly.entity_id
_entity_poly.type
_entity_poly.pdbx_seq_one_letter_code
_entity_poly.pdbx_strand_id
1 'polypeptide(L)'
;GEGCQSCDCNPTGSYNQSCNIYTGQCYCRPGVTGLRCNHCEARKYGFSTEGCKDCDCDNIGSKDLQCDTSGQCPCLDNVEGRRCDRCKENKYDRQRGCIDCPDCYNLVQNAARDHNNKLNKLNEILDQIERNPTVITDENFPIELSKL
;
A
#
# COMPACT_ATOMS: atom_id res chain seq x y z
N GLY A 1 -41.54 29.03 -20.69
CA GLY A 1 -40.75 27.79 -20.74
C GLY A 1 -39.50 28.01 -19.93
N GLU A 2 -39.12 27.05 -19.09
CA GLU A 2 -37.79 27.05 -18.49
C GLU A 2 -36.77 26.78 -19.61
N GLY A 3 -35.76 27.63 -19.73
CA GLY A 3 -34.80 27.57 -20.85
C GLY A 3 -33.89 26.33 -20.82
N CYS A 4 -32.88 26.29 -21.69
CA CYS A 4 -31.90 25.21 -21.70
C CYS A 4 -31.09 25.18 -20.39
N GLN A 5 -31.00 24.02 -19.75
CA GLN A 5 -30.19 23.80 -18.56
C GLN A 5 -28.77 23.35 -18.93
N SER A 6 -27.76 23.89 -18.25
CA SER A 6 -26.35 23.47 -18.41
C SER A 6 -26.13 22.06 -17.85
N CYS A 7 -25.28 21.28 -18.53
CA CYS A 7 -24.92 19.92 -18.10
C CYS A 7 -23.99 19.90 -16.87
N ASP A 8 -23.12 20.91 -16.71
CA ASP A 8 -22.14 21.02 -15.61
C ASP A 8 -21.30 19.74 -15.39
N CYS A 9 -20.87 19.09 -16.49
CA CYS A 9 -20.07 17.87 -16.42
C CYS A 9 -18.69 18.13 -15.80
N ASN A 10 -18.24 17.24 -14.93
CA ASN A 10 -16.92 17.35 -14.31
C ASN A 10 -15.81 17.15 -15.37
N PRO A 11 -14.87 18.09 -15.52
CA PRO A 11 -13.85 18.03 -16.58
C PRO A 11 -12.83 16.90 -16.39
N THR A 12 -12.62 16.44 -15.17
CA THR A 12 -11.74 15.31 -14.85
C THR A 12 -12.42 13.99 -15.15
N GLY A 13 -13.66 13.82 -14.70
CA GLY A 13 -14.39 12.55 -14.77
C GLY A 13 -15.20 12.34 -16.05
N SER A 14 -15.36 13.36 -16.89
CA SER A 14 -16.10 13.28 -18.17
C SER A 14 -15.15 13.33 -19.36
N TYR A 15 -15.60 12.85 -20.51
CA TYR A 15 -14.88 13.01 -21.78
C TYR A 15 -14.97 14.45 -22.32
N ASN A 16 -16.09 15.13 -22.09
CA ASN A 16 -16.35 16.50 -22.51
C ASN A 16 -17.44 17.15 -21.64
N GLN A 17 -17.83 18.38 -21.96
CA GLN A 17 -18.87 19.13 -21.24
C GLN A 17 -20.30 18.91 -21.78
N SER A 18 -20.48 17.95 -22.69
CA SER A 18 -21.79 17.61 -23.25
C SER A 18 -22.46 16.50 -22.44
N CYS A 19 -23.79 16.52 -22.41
CA CYS A 19 -24.61 15.49 -21.78
C CYS A 19 -25.71 15.02 -22.73
N ASN A 20 -26.32 13.88 -22.40
CA ASN A 20 -27.48 13.37 -23.09
C ASN A 20 -28.64 14.38 -22.98
N ILE A 21 -29.25 14.75 -24.11
CA ILE A 21 -30.28 15.81 -24.17
C ILE A 21 -31.59 15.46 -23.46
N TYR A 22 -31.86 14.18 -23.23
CA TYR A 22 -33.09 13.70 -22.58
C TYR A 22 -32.88 13.41 -21.10
N THR A 23 -31.72 12.86 -20.71
CA THR A 23 -31.45 12.44 -19.33
C THR A 23 -30.57 13.42 -18.55
N GLY A 24 -29.87 14.33 -19.23
CA GLY A 24 -28.87 15.20 -18.62
C GLY A 24 -27.59 14.47 -18.19
N GLN A 25 -27.44 13.18 -18.50
CA GLN A 25 -26.26 12.39 -18.11
C GLN A 25 -25.03 12.77 -18.93
N CYS A 26 -23.97 13.16 -18.24
CA CYS A 26 -22.66 13.41 -18.82
C CYS A 26 -21.98 12.11 -19.28
N TYR A 27 -21.13 12.20 -20.30
CA TYR A 27 -20.35 11.07 -20.81
C TYR A 27 -19.14 10.81 -19.90
N CYS A 28 -19.30 9.90 -18.93
CA CYS A 28 -18.29 9.61 -17.93
C CYS A 28 -17.15 8.75 -18.47
N ARG A 29 -15.95 8.98 -17.92
CA ARG A 29 -14.76 8.15 -18.11
C ARG A 29 -14.92 6.79 -17.42
N PRO A 30 -14.08 5.79 -17.73
CA PRO A 30 -14.21 4.45 -17.18
C PRO A 30 -14.20 4.45 -15.65
N GLY A 31 -15.20 3.79 -15.05
CA GLY A 31 -15.32 3.66 -13.60
C GLY A 31 -15.72 4.93 -12.85
N VAL A 32 -16.10 5.99 -13.56
CA VAL A 32 -16.64 7.23 -13.00
C VAL A 32 -18.16 7.24 -13.16
N THR A 33 -18.88 7.74 -12.16
CA THR A 33 -20.33 7.79 -12.14
C THR A 33 -20.89 9.09 -11.55
N GLY A 34 -22.22 9.14 -11.46
CA GLY A 34 -23.01 10.32 -11.15
C GLY A 34 -23.45 11.09 -12.40
N LEU A 35 -24.52 11.88 -12.27
CA LEU A 35 -25.08 12.67 -13.38
C LEU A 35 -24.02 13.56 -14.06
N ARG A 36 -23.10 14.08 -13.26
CA ARG A 36 -22.01 14.98 -13.66
C ARG A 36 -20.63 14.31 -13.68
N CYS A 37 -20.55 12.99 -13.57
CA CYS A 37 -19.29 12.22 -13.57
C CYS A 37 -18.27 12.70 -12.52
N ASN A 38 -18.71 12.90 -11.28
CA ASN A 38 -17.94 13.59 -10.24
C ASN A 38 -17.35 12.67 -9.17
N HIS A 39 -17.56 11.36 -9.25
CA HIS A 39 -17.02 10.39 -8.29
C HIS A 39 -16.87 9.01 -8.92
N CYS A 40 -16.09 8.14 -8.28
CA CYS A 40 -15.93 6.76 -8.74
C CYS A 40 -17.19 5.94 -8.48
N GLU A 41 -17.42 4.93 -9.33
CA GLU A 41 -18.37 3.86 -9.03
C GLU A 41 -17.98 3.13 -7.73
N ALA A 42 -18.95 2.42 -7.16
CA ALA A 42 -18.68 1.53 -6.04
C ALA A 42 -17.61 0.49 -6.43
N ARG A 43 -16.75 0.17 -5.46
CA ARG A 43 -15.59 -0.73 -5.58
C ARG A 43 -14.49 -0.22 -6.50
N LYS A 44 -14.42 1.10 -6.71
CA LYS A 44 -13.34 1.77 -7.45
C LYS A 44 -12.75 2.93 -6.63
N TYR A 45 -11.55 3.36 -7.01
CA TYR A 45 -10.80 4.43 -6.34
C TYR A 45 -9.93 5.23 -7.32
N GLY A 46 -9.30 6.30 -6.84
CA GLY A 46 -8.30 7.05 -7.60
C GLY A 46 -8.88 7.88 -8.76
N PHE A 47 -9.91 8.68 -8.49
CA PHE A 47 -10.55 9.58 -9.46
C PHE A 47 -9.53 10.47 -10.18
N SER A 48 -9.41 10.30 -11.50
CA SER A 48 -8.43 10.99 -12.34
C SER A 48 -8.92 11.16 -13.78
N THR A 49 -8.12 11.81 -14.63
CA THR A 49 -8.41 11.91 -16.07
C THR A 49 -8.36 10.57 -16.81
N GLU A 50 -7.79 9.52 -16.21
CA GLU A 50 -7.84 8.15 -16.74
C GLU A 50 -9.09 7.39 -16.28
N GLY A 51 -9.96 8.04 -15.48
CA GLY A 51 -11.10 7.42 -14.82
C GLY A 51 -10.74 6.95 -13.41
N CYS A 52 -11.40 5.87 -12.96
CA CYS A 52 -11.16 5.24 -11.67
C CYS A 52 -10.67 3.80 -11.84
N LYS A 53 -9.83 3.36 -10.90
CA LYS A 53 -9.24 2.02 -10.85
C LYS A 53 -10.07 1.10 -9.96
N ASP A 54 -10.07 -0.19 -10.27
CA ASP A 54 -10.76 -1.20 -9.46
C ASP A 54 -10.07 -1.45 -8.12
N CYS A 55 -10.88 -1.55 -7.06
CA CYS A 55 -10.39 -1.94 -5.75
C CYS A 55 -9.92 -3.41 -5.74
N ASP A 56 -10.68 -4.31 -6.36
CA ASP A 56 -10.39 -5.75 -6.41
C ASP A 56 -10.13 -6.41 -5.04
N CYS A 57 -10.79 -5.92 -3.99
CA CYS A 57 -10.67 -6.49 -2.65
C CYS A 57 -11.10 -7.96 -2.65
N ASP A 58 -10.33 -8.80 -1.97
CA ASP A 58 -10.62 -10.21 -1.84
C ASP A 58 -11.88 -10.43 -0.99
N ASN A 59 -12.80 -11.26 -1.48
CA ASN A 59 -14.08 -11.49 -0.82
C ASN A 59 -13.99 -12.33 0.47
N ILE A 60 -12.91 -13.09 0.66
CA ILE A 60 -12.69 -13.90 1.86
C ILE A 60 -11.87 -13.11 2.88
N GLY A 61 -10.86 -12.38 2.41
CA GLY A 61 -9.88 -11.68 3.24
C GLY A 61 -10.23 -10.24 3.59
N SER A 62 -11.27 -9.65 3.00
CA SER A 62 -11.66 -8.24 3.22
C SER A 62 -12.97 -8.12 4.00
N LYS A 63 -13.06 -7.07 4.82
CA LYS A 63 -14.28 -6.67 5.56
C LYS A 63 -15.32 -6.02 4.64
N ASP A 64 -14.87 -5.36 3.58
CA ASP A 64 -15.69 -4.71 2.55
C ASP A 64 -14.99 -4.83 1.19
N LEU A 65 -15.73 -4.63 0.10
CA LEU A 65 -15.21 -4.63 -1.27
C LEU A 65 -14.82 -3.23 -1.78
N GLN A 66 -15.16 -2.19 -1.05
CA GLN A 66 -14.70 -0.82 -1.26
C GLN A 66 -13.37 -0.58 -0.52
N CYS A 67 -12.38 -0.12 -1.26
CA CYS A 67 -11.07 0.29 -0.77
C CYS A 67 -11.03 1.80 -0.46
N ASP A 68 -9.97 2.22 0.23
CA ASP A 68 -9.72 3.64 0.53
C ASP A 68 -9.19 4.43 -0.68
N THR A 69 -8.85 5.71 -0.47
CA THR A 69 -8.34 6.59 -1.52
C THR A 69 -6.97 6.18 -2.08
N SER A 70 -6.19 5.41 -1.32
CA SER A 70 -4.92 4.83 -1.78
C SER A 70 -5.12 3.52 -2.54
N GLY A 71 -6.31 2.94 -2.47
CA GLY A 71 -6.64 1.64 -3.03
C GLY A 71 -6.45 0.49 -2.06
N GLN A 72 -6.20 0.74 -0.77
CA GLN A 72 -6.03 -0.30 0.23
C GLN A 72 -7.40 -0.82 0.67
N CYS A 73 -7.58 -2.14 0.58
CA CYS A 73 -8.79 -2.81 1.04
C CYS A 73 -8.78 -2.95 2.57
N PRO A 74 -9.96 -2.91 3.22
CA PRO A 74 -10.07 -3.10 4.65
C PRO A 74 -9.94 -4.59 4.99
N CYS A 75 -8.73 -5.03 5.33
CA CYS A 75 -8.46 -6.46 5.58
C CYS A 75 -9.07 -6.97 6.88
N LEU A 76 -9.44 -8.25 6.87
CA LEU A 76 -9.69 -9.04 8.07
C LEU A 76 -8.41 -9.18 8.91
N ASP A 77 -8.59 -9.57 10.16
CA ASP A 77 -7.48 -9.80 11.07
C ASP A 77 -6.59 -10.92 10.51
N ASN A 78 -5.28 -10.82 10.71
CA ASN A 78 -4.28 -11.73 10.15
C ASN A 78 -4.19 -11.81 8.62
N VAL A 79 -4.91 -10.96 7.87
CA VAL A 79 -4.83 -10.85 6.42
C VAL A 79 -4.07 -9.57 6.03
N GLU A 80 -3.35 -9.59 4.91
CA GLU A 80 -2.61 -8.45 4.38
C GLU A 80 -2.58 -8.41 2.85
N GLY A 81 -1.89 -7.40 2.31
CA GLY A 81 -1.82 -7.07 0.89
C GLY A 81 -2.82 -5.98 0.54
N ARG A 82 -2.58 -5.27 -0.57
CA ARG A 82 -3.48 -4.21 -1.06
C ARG A 82 -4.93 -4.70 -1.20
N ARG A 83 -5.06 -5.94 -1.68
CA ARG A 83 -6.33 -6.63 -1.94
C ARG A 83 -6.78 -7.54 -0.81
N CYS A 84 -6.04 -7.62 0.30
CA CYS A 84 -6.27 -8.58 1.38
C CYS A 84 -6.31 -10.04 0.88
N ASP A 85 -5.40 -10.38 -0.03
CA ASP A 85 -5.39 -11.63 -0.77
C ASP A 85 -4.46 -12.69 -0.17
N ARG A 86 -3.72 -12.38 0.89
CA ARG A 86 -2.80 -13.31 1.56
C ARG A 86 -2.82 -13.17 3.07
N CYS A 87 -2.43 -14.23 3.77
CA CYS A 87 -2.21 -14.17 5.20
C CYS A 87 -0.95 -13.36 5.52
N LYS A 88 -0.96 -12.69 6.68
CA LYS A 88 0.24 -12.10 7.27
C LYS A 88 1.31 -13.15 7.49
N GLU A 89 2.53 -12.70 7.64
CA GLU A 89 3.66 -13.57 7.99
C GLU A 89 3.37 -14.38 9.27
N ASN A 90 3.80 -15.64 9.28
CA ASN A 90 3.51 -16.65 10.33
C ASN A 90 2.03 -16.97 10.55
N LYS A 91 1.18 -16.74 9.54
CA LYS A 91 -0.20 -17.18 9.53
C LYS A 91 -0.45 -18.07 8.31
N TYR A 92 -1.34 -19.04 8.42
CA TYR A 92 -1.65 -20.00 7.37
C TYR A 92 -3.16 -20.27 7.28
N ASP A 93 -3.58 -20.99 6.24
CA ASP A 93 -4.98 -21.35 6.01
C ASP A 93 -5.93 -20.13 5.89
N ARG A 94 -5.86 -19.50 4.73
CA ARG A 94 -6.67 -18.33 4.36
C ARG A 94 -8.17 -18.60 4.38
N GLN A 95 -8.60 -19.81 4.05
CA GLN A 95 -10.02 -20.16 4.02
C GLN A 95 -10.62 -20.22 5.44
N ARG A 96 -9.77 -20.42 6.45
CA ARG A 96 -10.17 -20.46 7.87
C ARG A 96 -9.78 -19.19 8.64
N GLY A 97 -9.51 -18.09 7.94
CA GLY A 97 -9.26 -16.78 8.57
C GLY A 97 -7.82 -16.54 9.00
N CYS A 98 -6.83 -17.17 8.35
CA CYS A 98 -5.41 -16.96 8.61
C CYS A 98 -5.02 -17.25 10.07
N ILE A 99 -4.91 -18.55 10.35
CA ILE A 99 -4.59 -19.13 11.66
C ILE A 99 -3.11 -18.97 11.97
N ASP A 100 -2.80 -18.78 13.25
CA ASP A 100 -1.44 -18.69 13.76
C ASP A 100 -0.64 -19.97 13.50
N CYS A 101 0.53 -19.84 12.85
CA CYS A 101 1.49 -20.93 12.79
C CYS A 101 1.90 -21.35 14.22
N PRO A 102 2.25 -22.64 14.42
CA PRO A 102 2.78 -23.10 15.71
C PRO A 102 4.01 -22.30 16.16
N ASP A 103 4.21 -22.18 17.48
CA ASP A 103 5.25 -21.33 18.07
C ASP A 103 6.67 -21.61 17.55
N CYS A 104 6.95 -22.84 17.13
CA CYS A 104 8.25 -23.22 16.56
C CYS A 104 8.61 -22.38 15.31
N TYR A 105 7.63 -21.98 14.49
CA TYR A 105 7.87 -21.11 13.35
C TYR A 105 8.35 -19.72 13.79
N ASN A 106 7.79 -19.19 14.86
CA ASN A 106 8.20 -17.90 15.42
C ASN A 106 9.62 -17.96 15.98
N LEU A 107 10.04 -19.10 16.57
CA LEU A 107 11.41 -19.28 17.07
C LEU A 107 12.45 -19.17 15.94
N VAL A 108 12.21 -19.86 14.81
CA VAL A 108 13.10 -19.81 13.65
C VAL A 108 13.15 -18.41 13.05
N GLN A 109 12.00 -17.74 12.93
CA GLN A 109 11.96 -16.35 12.43
C GLN A 109 12.68 -15.37 13.35
N ASN A 110 12.48 -15.48 14.66
CA ASN A 110 13.16 -14.61 15.62
C ASN A 110 14.68 -14.79 15.51
N ALA A 111 15.17 -16.03 15.45
CA ALA A 111 16.58 -16.31 15.26
C ALA A 111 17.12 -15.75 13.93
N ALA A 112 16.37 -15.90 12.83
CA ALA A 112 16.74 -15.35 11.52
C ALA A 112 16.79 -13.82 11.54
N ARG A 113 15.79 -13.16 12.16
CA ARG A 113 15.74 -11.70 12.32
C ARG A 113 16.89 -11.19 13.15
N ASP A 114 17.22 -11.86 14.26
CA ASP A 114 18.34 -11.51 15.11
C ASP A 114 19.67 -11.63 14.36
N HIS A 115 19.83 -12.65 13.52
CA HIS A 115 21.00 -12.76 12.64
C HIS A 115 21.05 -11.64 11.60
N ASN A 116 19.95 -11.33 10.92
CA ASN A 116 19.90 -10.25 9.94
C ASN A 116 20.22 -8.88 10.57
N ASN A 117 19.73 -8.62 11.78
CA ASN A 117 20.07 -7.39 12.52
C ASN A 117 21.56 -7.30 12.84
N LYS A 118 22.20 -8.40 13.23
CA LYS A 118 23.65 -8.46 13.44
C LYS A 118 24.43 -8.23 12.15
N LEU A 119 23.98 -8.79 11.02
CA LEU A 119 24.59 -8.57 9.72
C LEU A 119 24.48 -7.11 9.28
N ASN A 120 23.32 -6.47 9.46
CA ASN A 120 23.14 -5.06 9.16
C ASN A 120 24.06 -4.18 10.01
N LYS A 121 24.16 -4.46 11.32
CA LYS A 121 25.07 -3.74 12.21
C LYS A 121 26.54 -3.93 11.82
N LEU A 122 26.93 -5.13 11.40
CA LEU A 122 28.28 -5.38 10.89
C LEU A 122 28.56 -4.57 9.63
N ASN A 123 27.61 -4.54 8.69
CA ASN A 123 27.73 -3.72 7.47
C ASN A 123 27.84 -2.23 7.79
N GLU A 124 27.04 -1.72 8.73
CA GLU A 124 27.16 -0.31 9.18
C GLU A 124 28.54 0.00 9.76
N ILE A 125 29.12 -0.91 10.55
CA ILE A 125 30.48 -0.75 11.10
C ILE A 125 31.52 -0.76 9.97
N LEU A 126 31.40 -1.68 9.01
CA LEU A 126 32.30 -1.75 7.86
C LEU A 126 32.25 -0.46 7.03
N ASP A 127 31.04 0.05 6.75
CA ASP A 127 30.82 1.31 6.06
C ASP A 127 31.46 2.50 6.82
N GLN A 128 31.41 2.50 8.15
CA GLN A 128 32.04 3.52 8.97
C GLN A 128 33.57 3.48 8.89
N ILE A 129 34.17 2.28 8.92
CA ILE A 129 35.62 2.10 8.80
C ILE A 129 36.11 2.56 7.41
N GLU A 130 35.36 2.24 6.35
CA GLU A 130 35.72 2.65 4.99
C GLU A 130 35.66 4.18 4.81
N ARG A 131 34.62 4.83 5.37
CA ARG A 131 34.43 6.29 5.23
C ARG A 131 35.31 7.11 6.18
N ASN A 132 35.69 6.56 7.33
CA ASN A 132 36.52 7.22 8.31
C ASN A 132 37.70 6.33 8.72
N PRO A 133 38.68 6.14 7.83
CA PRO A 133 39.83 5.28 8.12
C PRO A 133 40.65 5.89 9.26
N THR A 134 40.49 5.35 10.47
CA THR A 134 41.38 5.67 11.59
C THR A 134 42.72 4.99 11.35
N VAL A 135 43.70 5.74 10.85
CA VAL A 135 45.10 5.29 10.81
C VAL A 135 45.68 5.45 12.21
N ILE A 136 45.53 4.42 13.05
CA ILE A 136 46.28 4.33 14.30
C ILE A 136 47.62 3.69 13.96
N THR A 137 48.70 4.44 14.12
CA THR A 137 50.06 3.90 14.02
C THR A 137 50.33 2.99 15.22
N ASP A 138 51.16 1.96 15.06
CA ASP A 138 51.45 0.95 16.10
C ASP A 138 51.87 1.57 17.44
N GLU A 139 52.49 2.75 17.44
CA GLU A 139 52.91 3.49 18.64
C GLU A 139 51.72 4.04 19.47
N ASN A 140 50.59 4.34 18.82
CA ASN A 140 49.42 4.96 19.46
C ASN A 140 48.36 3.94 19.91
N PHE A 141 48.45 2.69 19.44
CA PHE A 141 47.50 1.63 19.77
C PHE A 141 47.43 1.30 21.28
N PRO A 142 48.55 1.21 22.04
CA PRO A 142 48.49 0.94 23.48
C PRO A 142 47.80 2.04 24.28
N ILE A 143 47.92 3.30 23.81
CA ILE A 143 47.35 4.48 24.46
C ILE A 143 45.83 4.47 24.33
N GLU A 144 45.30 4.18 23.14
CA GLU A 144 43.85 4.09 22.94
C GLU A 144 43.24 2.88 23.66
N LEU A 145 43.94 1.74 23.72
CA LEU A 145 43.46 0.55 24.43
C LEU A 145 43.28 0.78 25.94
N SER A 146 44.08 1.68 26.53
CA SER A 146 43.99 2.04 27.96
C SER A 146 42.81 2.96 28.32
N LYS A 147 42.07 3.45 27.32
CA LYS A 147 40.92 4.36 27.51
C LYS A 147 39.56 3.65 27.43
N LEU A 148 39.55 2.37 27.09
CA LEU A 148 38.39 1.47 27.12
C LEU A 148 38.22 0.84 28.51
#